data_AF-A0AAV1C874-F1
#
_entry.id   AF-A0AAV1C874-F1
#
_cell.length_a   1.000
_cell.length_b   1.000
_cell.length_c   1.000
_cell.angle_alpha   90.00
_cell.angle_beta   90.00
_cell.angle_gamma   90.00
#
_symmetry.space_group_name_H-M   'P 1'
#
loop_
_entity.id
_entity.type
_entity.pdbx_description
1 polymer ?
#
loop_
_entity_poly.entity_id
_entity_poly.type
_entity_poly.pdbx_seq_one_letter_code
_entity_poly.pdbx_strand_id
1 'polypeptide(L)'
;MYQSDSRHEAANAYADAAHCYKKTNIRESISCLEQAVNMFMDIGRLNMSARYYKEIAELYEQDQDLEKAIVYYEKAADLFQSEDVNTTANQCRQKIAQFASQLEQYPKAIEIYEDIARQSLNNALLKYGVKGHLLNAGICQLCKGDVVAIHNALERYQELDPTFSGTREYKLLADLATAIDEEDIAKFTDAVKEYDSMTQLDAWKTTLLLRVKEALKAKELEEDDLT
;
A
#
# COMPACT_ATOMS: atom_id res chain seq x y z
N MET A 1 16.79 -28.29 -25.73
CA MET A 1 16.92 -26.93 -26.29
C MET A 1 15.69 -26.53 -27.10
N TYR A 2 15.31 -27.23 -28.19
CA TYR A 2 14.13 -26.87 -29.02
C TYR A 2 12.78 -26.64 -28.29
N GLN A 3 12.48 -27.39 -27.22
CA GLN A 3 11.22 -27.21 -26.46
C GLN A 3 11.20 -25.96 -25.57
N SER A 4 12.36 -25.49 -25.10
CA SER A 4 12.44 -24.31 -24.24
C SER A 4 12.27 -23.02 -25.05
N ASP A 5 12.84 -22.99 -26.26
CA ASP A 5 12.72 -21.85 -27.17
C ASP A 5 11.29 -21.71 -27.70
N SER A 6 10.65 -22.83 -28.06
CA SER A 6 9.24 -22.84 -28.50
C SER A 6 8.26 -22.39 -27.40
N ARG A 7 8.52 -22.74 -26.12
CA ARG A 7 7.71 -22.27 -24.98
C ARG A 7 7.94 -20.78 -24.69
N HIS A 8 9.16 -20.30 -24.86
CA HIS A 8 9.47 -18.87 -24.70
C HIS A 8 8.76 -18.03 -25.77
N GLU A 9 8.80 -18.46 -27.03
CA GLU A 9 8.09 -17.81 -28.13
C GLU A 9 6.57 -17.82 -27.91
N ALA A 10 6.00 -18.95 -27.48
CA ALA A 10 4.58 -19.04 -27.15
C ALA A 10 4.19 -18.08 -26.03
N ALA A 11 4.99 -17.99 -24.96
CA ALA A 11 4.74 -17.08 -23.85
C ALA A 11 4.77 -15.60 -24.28
N ASN A 12 5.72 -15.22 -25.16
CA ASN A 12 5.74 -13.86 -25.73
C ASN A 12 4.51 -13.60 -26.60
N ALA A 13 4.07 -14.56 -27.41
CA ALA A 13 2.89 -14.41 -28.24
C ALA A 13 1.61 -14.19 -27.40
N TYR A 14 1.49 -14.87 -26.26
CA TYR A 14 0.40 -14.62 -25.30
C TYR A 14 0.50 -13.22 -24.67
N ALA A 15 1.69 -12.75 -24.33
CA ALA A 15 1.89 -11.39 -23.82
C ALA A 15 1.52 -10.32 -24.87
N ASP A 16 1.93 -10.50 -26.12
CA ASP A 16 1.59 -9.60 -27.21
C ASP A 16 0.08 -9.56 -27.45
N ALA A 17 -0.59 -10.72 -27.43
CA ALA A 17 -2.05 -10.79 -27.50
C ALA A 17 -2.71 -10.04 -26.34
N ALA A 18 -2.21 -10.21 -25.11
CA ALA A 18 -2.72 -9.48 -23.96
C ALA A 18 -2.61 -7.96 -24.13
N HIS A 19 -1.50 -7.46 -24.67
CA HIS A 19 -1.32 -6.04 -24.94
C HIS A 19 -2.30 -5.50 -25.99
N CYS A 20 -2.67 -6.31 -26.99
CA CYS A 20 -3.75 -5.96 -27.92
C CYS A 20 -5.11 -5.86 -27.22
N TYR A 21 -5.40 -6.78 -26.29
CA TYR A 21 -6.66 -6.80 -25.55
C TYR A 21 -6.74 -5.75 -24.43
N LYS A 22 -5.60 -5.19 -23.97
CA LYS A 22 -5.53 -4.27 -22.82
C LYS A 22 -6.52 -3.11 -22.87
N LYS A 23 -6.85 -2.60 -24.06
CA LYS A 23 -7.78 -1.46 -24.25
C LYS A 23 -9.20 -1.87 -24.67
N THR A 24 -9.40 -3.11 -25.09
CA THR A 24 -10.67 -3.58 -25.66
C THR A 24 -11.37 -4.56 -24.73
N ASN A 25 -10.63 -5.45 -24.07
CA ASN A 25 -11.14 -6.47 -23.18
C ASN A 25 -10.13 -6.81 -22.08
N ILE A 26 -10.30 -6.19 -20.91
CA ILE A 26 -9.42 -6.38 -19.75
C ILE A 26 -9.41 -7.85 -19.30
N ARG A 27 -10.54 -8.56 -19.34
CA ARG A 27 -10.64 -9.96 -18.90
C ARG A 27 -9.86 -10.92 -19.80
N GLU A 28 -9.96 -10.73 -21.12
CA GLU A 28 -9.16 -11.52 -22.07
C GLU A 28 -7.67 -11.18 -21.97
N SER A 29 -7.33 -9.90 -21.75
CA SER A 29 -5.95 -9.48 -21.48
C SER A 29 -5.35 -10.21 -20.28
N ILE A 30 -6.09 -10.25 -19.16
CA ILE A 30 -5.67 -11.00 -17.96
C ILE A 30 -5.50 -12.49 -18.26
N SER A 31 -6.48 -13.11 -18.92
CA SER A 31 -6.40 -14.54 -19.27
C SER A 31 -5.17 -14.85 -20.13
N CYS A 32 -4.83 -14.00 -21.09
CA CYS A 32 -3.63 -14.16 -21.91
C CYS A 32 -2.34 -13.98 -21.08
N LEU A 33 -2.28 -13.00 -20.18
CA LEU A 33 -1.14 -12.80 -19.29
C LEU A 33 -0.95 -13.97 -18.32
N GLU A 34 -2.02 -14.57 -17.80
CA GLU A 34 -1.91 -15.74 -16.93
C GLU A 34 -1.30 -16.95 -17.66
N GLN A 35 -1.68 -17.17 -18.93
CA GLN A 35 -1.04 -18.20 -19.75
C GLN A 35 0.44 -17.90 -19.97
N ALA A 36 0.79 -16.65 -20.28
CA ALA A 36 2.18 -16.23 -20.44
C ALA A 36 2.98 -16.47 -19.15
N VAL A 37 2.44 -16.09 -17.99
CA VAL A 37 3.09 -16.28 -16.68
C VAL A 37 3.33 -17.75 -16.39
N ASN A 38 2.34 -18.62 -16.56
CA ASN A 38 2.51 -20.05 -16.32
C ASN A 38 3.63 -20.64 -17.20
N MET A 39 3.69 -20.23 -18.48
CA MET A 39 4.76 -20.65 -19.37
C MET A 39 6.13 -20.10 -18.95
N PHE A 40 6.21 -18.82 -18.52
CA PHE A 40 7.46 -18.23 -18.03
C PHE A 40 7.95 -18.87 -16.73
N MET A 41 7.05 -19.24 -15.84
CA MET A 41 7.36 -19.99 -14.61
C MET A 41 7.92 -21.37 -14.94
N ASP A 42 7.29 -22.11 -15.86
CA ASP A 42 7.74 -23.46 -16.27
C ASP A 42 9.15 -23.47 -16.88
N ILE A 43 9.54 -22.41 -17.57
CA ILE A 43 10.90 -22.26 -18.15
C ILE A 43 11.89 -21.56 -17.20
N GLY A 44 11.49 -21.26 -15.96
CA GLY A 44 12.34 -20.66 -14.93
C GLY A 44 12.64 -19.17 -15.11
N ARG A 45 11.84 -18.44 -15.90
CA ARG A 45 12.00 -16.99 -16.13
C ARG A 45 11.18 -16.21 -15.10
N LEU A 46 11.60 -16.27 -13.84
CA LEU A 46 10.89 -15.68 -12.70
C LEU A 46 10.75 -14.15 -12.83
N ASN A 47 11.81 -13.46 -13.26
CA ASN A 47 11.77 -12.03 -13.55
C ASN A 47 10.67 -11.60 -14.56
N MET A 48 10.42 -12.40 -15.61
CA MET A 48 9.35 -12.12 -16.58
C MET A 48 7.98 -12.40 -15.95
N SER A 49 7.87 -13.52 -15.24
CA SER A 49 6.65 -13.91 -14.52
C SER A 49 6.22 -12.84 -13.51
N ALA A 50 7.16 -12.29 -12.75
CA ALA A 50 6.91 -11.21 -11.79
C ALA A 50 6.38 -9.93 -12.45
N ARG A 51 6.94 -9.56 -13.61
CA ARG A 51 6.48 -8.41 -14.40
C ARG A 51 5.04 -8.57 -14.88
N TYR A 52 4.71 -9.75 -15.42
CA TYR A 52 3.35 -10.00 -15.89
C TYR A 52 2.35 -10.16 -14.74
N TYR A 53 2.73 -10.73 -13.59
CA TYR A 53 1.88 -10.69 -12.40
C TYR A 53 1.59 -9.26 -11.94
N LYS A 54 2.60 -8.38 -11.95
CA LYS A 54 2.40 -6.96 -11.66
C LYS A 54 1.43 -6.33 -12.67
N GLU A 55 1.57 -6.62 -13.96
CA GLU A 55 0.66 -6.08 -14.98
C GLU A 55 -0.77 -6.60 -14.83
N ILE A 56 -0.98 -7.88 -14.48
CA ILE A 56 -2.30 -8.42 -14.14
C ILE A 56 -2.89 -7.66 -12.95
N ALA A 57 -2.08 -7.36 -11.93
CA ALA A 57 -2.52 -6.61 -10.76
C ALA A 57 -2.94 -5.17 -11.12
N GLU A 58 -2.20 -4.50 -12.01
CA GLU A 58 -2.56 -3.18 -12.55
C GLU A 58 -3.86 -3.20 -13.38
N LEU A 59 -4.17 -4.31 -14.06
CA LEU A 59 -5.44 -4.49 -14.77
C LEU A 59 -6.62 -4.66 -13.80
N TYR A 60 -6.44 -5.42 -12.71
CA TYR A 60 -7.45 -5.51 -11.66
C TYR A 60 -7.63 -4.20 -10.90
N GLU A 61 -6.56 -3.42 -10.70
CA GLU A 61 -6.64 -2.05 -10.17
C GLU A 61 -7.52 -1.15 -11.06
N GLN A 62 -7.42 -1.27 -12.39
CA GLN A 62 -8.27 -0.54 -13.34
C GLN A 62 -9.74 -1.00 -13.31
N ASP A 63 -9.99 -2.30 -13.10
CA ASP A 63 -11.34 -2.87 -12.96
C ASP A 63 -11.94 -2.65 -11.55
N GLN A 64 -11.21 -1.96 -10.66
CA GLN A 64 -11.55 -1.74 -9.25
C GLN A 64 -11.73 -3.02 -8.41
N ASP A 65 -11.21 -4.16 -8.88
CA ASP A 65 -11.17 -5.42 -8.14
C ASP A 65 -9.91 -5.45 -7.25
N LEU A 66 -9.98 -4.70 -6.14
CA LEU A 66 -8.85 -4.51 -5.23
C LEU A 66 -8.39 -5.82 -4.56
N GLU A 67 -9.33 -6.74 -4.29
CA GLU A 67 -9.02 -8.02 -3.65
C GLU A 67 -8.12 -8.88 -4.55
N LYS A 68 -8.46 -9.00 -5.83
CA LYS A 68 -7.60 -9.70 -6.78
C LYS A 68 -6.31 -8.96 -7.04
N ALA A 69 -6.36 -7.62 -7.16
CA ALA A 69 -5.15 -6.82 -7.34
C ALA A 69 -4.13 -7.13 -6.23
N ILE A 70 -4.55 -7.21 -4.96
CA ILE A 70 -3.68 -7.59 -3.84
C ILE A 70 -3.03 -8.96 -4.07
N VAL A 71 -3.80 -9.99 -4.42
CA VAL A 71 -3.28 -11.36 -4.63
C VAL A 71 -2.21 -11.39 -5.73
N TYR A 72 -2.42 -10.69 -6.83
CA TYR A 72 -1.42 -10.66 -7.92
C TYR A 72 -0.21 -9.78 -7.59
N TYR A 73 -0.39 -8.68 -6.87
CA TYR A 73 0.73 -7.89 -6.36
C TYR A 73 1.57 -8.67 -5.33
N GLU A 74 0.97 -9.51 -4.48
CA GLU A 74 1.68 -10.41 -3.57
C GLU A 74 2.55 -11.41 -4.34
N LYS A 75 1.97 -12.11 -5.31
CA LYS A 75 2.73 -13.03 -6.18
C LYS A 75 3.89 -12.32 -6.90
N ALA A 76 3.67 -11.10 -7.39
CA ALA A 76 4.71 -10.30 -8.02
C ALA A 76 5.81 -9.90 -7.02
N ALA A 77 5.43 -9.45 -5.83
CA ALA A 77 6.36 -9.04 -4.78
C ALA A 77 7.26 -10.20 -4.33
N ASP A 78 6.69 -11.38 -4.09
CA ASP A 78 7.41 -12.58 -3.68
C ASP A 78 8.46 -12.99 -4.73
N LEU A 79 8.09 -12.97 -6.01
CA LEU A 79 9.02 -13.27 -7.09
C LEU A 79 10.11 -12.21 -7.23
N PHE A 80 9.78 -10.92 -7.16
CA PHE A 80 10.78 -9.85 -7.21
C PHE A 80 11.73 -9.92 -6.01
N GLN A 81 11.24 -10.30 -4.83
CA GLN A 81 12.08 -10.50 -3.66
C GLN A 81 13.01 -11.70 -3.83
N SER A 82 12.53 -12.80 -4.42
CA SER A 82 13.36 -13.99 -4.70
C SER A 82 14.49 -13.73 -5.69
N GLU A 83 14.31 -12.76 -6.60
CA GLU A 83 15.30 -12.35 -7.61
C GLU A 83 16.15 -11.14 -7.14
N ASP A 84 16.12 -10.80 -5.83
CA ASP A 84 16.82 -9.66 -5.21
C ASP A 84 16.46 -8.27 -5.79
N VAL A 85 15.32 -8.15 -6.47
CA VAL A 85 14.79 -6.90 -7.05
C VAL A 85 13.96 -6.13 -6.01
N ASN A 86 14.59 -5.80 -4.89
CA ASN A 86 13.94 -5.25 -3.70
C ASN A 86 13.18 -3.92 -3.93
N THR A 87 13.66 -3.06 -4.83
CA THR A 87 12.99 -1.79 -5.14
C THR A 87 11.60 -2.03 -5.75
N THR A 88 11.50 -2.94 -6.72
CA THR A 88 10.22 -3.25 -7.38
C THR A 88 9.32 -4.10 -6.49
N ALA A 89 9.89 -5.00 -5.69
CA ALA A 89 9.16 -5.73 -4.65
C ALA A 89 8.48 -4.74 -3.67
N ASN A 90 9.23 -3.75 -3.18
CA ASN A 90 8.69 -2.73 -2.27
C ASN A 90 7.62 -1.84 -2.93
N GLN A 91 7.73 -1.54 -4.22
CA GLN A 91 6.65 -0.84 -4.95
C GLN A 91 5.36 -1.68 -5.00
N CYS A 92 5.48 -3.00 -5.24
CA CYS A 92 4.32 -3.90 -5.22
C CYS A 92 3.73 -4.00 -3.81
N ARG A 93 4.57 -4.16 -2.78
CA ARG A 93 4.14 -4.18 -1.38
C ARG A 93 3.44 -2.88 -0.95
N GLN A 94 3.90 -1.72 -1.41
CA GLN A 94 3.21 -0.45 -1.16
C GLN A 94 1.79 -0.43 -1.73
N LYS A 95 1.59 -0.97 -2.94
CA LYS A 95 0.26 -1.11 -3.55
C LYS A 95 -0.62 -2.06 -2.76
N ILE A 96 -0.08 -3.20 -2.30
CA ILE A 96 -0.79 -4.14 -1.43
C ILE A 96 -1.29 -3.45 -0.17
N ALA A 97 -0.41 -2.71 0.51
CA ALA A 97 -0.78 -1.98 1.73
C ALA A 97 -1.84 -0.90 1.46
N GLN A 98 -1.72 -0.18 0.32
CA GLN A 98 -2.66 0.85 -0.09
C GLN A 98 -4.07 0.30 -0.31
N PHE A 99 -4.19 -0.86 -0.96
CA PHE A 99 -5.48 -1.49 -1.21
C PHE A 99 -6.01 -2.22 0.03
N ALA A 100 -5.13 -2.86 0.80
CA ALA A 100 -5.50 -3.49 2.06
C ALA A 100 -6.14 -2.47 3.02
N SER A 101 -5.59 -1.26 3.12
CA SER A 101 -6.18 -0.21 3.96
C SER A 101 -7.52 0.30 3.43
N GLN A 102 -7.73 0.34 2.10
CA GLN A 102 -9.01 0.71 1.50
C GLN A 102 -10.09 -0.33 1.80
N LEU A 103 -9.71 -1.60 1.81
CA LEU A 103 -10.53 -2.76 2.20
C LEU A 103 -10.62 -2.96 3.73
N GLU A 104 -10.19 -1.99 4.53
CA GLU A 104 -10.25 -2.01 6.01
C GLU A 104 -9.41 -3.12 6.66
N GLN A 105 -8.50 -3.74 5.90
CA GLN A 105 -7.49 -4.68 6.39
C GLN A 105 -6.29 -3.92 6.98
N TYR A 106 -6.55 -3.02 7.93
CA TYR A 106 -5.54 -2.14 8.52
C TYR A 106 -4.33 -2.88 9.11
N PRO A 107 -4.48 -4.00 9.85
CA PRO A 107 -3.33 -4.72 10.42
C PRO A 107 -2.31 -5.16 9.35
N LYS A 108 -2.80 -5.66 8.21
CA LYS A 108 -1.97 -6.09 7.09
C LYS A 108 -1.25 -4.91 6.45
N ALA A 109 -1.94 -3.78 6.25
CA ALA A 109 -1.33 -2.57 5.69
C ALA A 109 -0.23 -2.00 6.59
N ILE A 110 -0.45 -1.99 7.90
CA ILE A 110 0.52 -1.50 8.90
C ILE A 110 1.80 -2.33 8.86
N GLU A 111 1.68 -3.66 8.94
CA GLU A 111 2.83 -4.57 8.91
C GLU A 111 3.69 -4.36 7.67
N ILE A 112 3.04 -4.25 6.50
CA ILE A 112 3.74 -4.03 5.23
C ILE A 112 4.45 -2.66 5.22
N TYR A 113 3.82 -1.57 5.66
CA TYR A 113 4.47 -0.26 5.67
C TYR A 113 5.61 -0.19 6.69
N GLU A 114 5.46 -0.77 7.88
CA GLU A 114 6.53 -0.86 8.88
C GLU A 114 7.72 -1.65 8.36
N ASP A 115 7.48 -2.77 7.68
CA ASP A 115 8.53 -3.59 7.07
C ASP A 115 9.30 -2.84 5.99
N ILE A 116 8.58 -2.15 5.09
CA ILE A 116 9.21 -1.36 4.02
C ILE A 116 10.02 -0.21 4.64
N ALA A 117 9.54 0.42 5.70
CA ALA A 117 10.26 1.45 6.43
C ALA A 117 11.57 0.89 7.03
N ARG A 118 11.51 -0.26 7.72
CA ARG A 118 12.70 -0.95 8.27
C ARG A 118 13.72 -1.30 7.20
N GLN A 119 13.28 -1.85 6.07
CA GLN A 119 14.16 -2.18 4.95
C GLN A 119 14.78 -0.93 4.32
N SER A 120 14.01 0.15 4.20
CA SER A 120 14.46 1.41 3.60
C SER A 120 15.47 2.15 4.48
N LEU A 121 15.43 1.99 5.81
CA LEU A 121 16.44 2.56 6.72
C LEU A 121 17.82 1.94 6.53
N ASN A 122 17.88 0.66 6.18
CA ASN A 122 19.13 -0.03 5.87
C ASN A 122 19.73 0.40 4.53
N ASN A 123 19.01 1.19 3.72
CA ASN A 123 19.46 1.67 2.42
C ASN A 123 19.52 3.21 2.38
N ALA A 124 20.73 3.76 2.37
CA ALA A 124 20.97 5.21 2.38
C ALA A 124 20.27 5.98 1.23
N LEU A 125 19.98 5.32 0.10
CA LEU A 125 19.28 5.93 -1.04
C LEU A 125 17.77 6.06 -0.82
N LEU A 126 17.17 5.20 0.01
CA LEU A 126 15.73 5.14 0.26
C LEU A 126 15.31 5.84 1.56
N LYS A 127 16.28 6.36 2.32
CA LYS A 127 16.07 6.99 3.64
C LYS A 127 15.02 8.09 3.64
N TYR A 128 14.89 8.86 2.55
CA TYR A 128 13.91 9.93 2.45
C TYR A 128 12.45 9.45 2.34
N GLY A 129 12.23 8.21 1.92
CA GLY A 129 10.89 7.60 1.82
C GLY A 129 10.37 7.02 3.13
N VAL A 130 11.23 6.78 4.11
CA VAL A 130 10.90 6.13 5.40
C VAL A 130 9.78 6.87 6.12
N LYS A 131 9.91 8.19 6.28
CA LYS A 131 8.90 9.04 6.93
C LYS A 131 7.51 8.95 6.28
N GLY A 132 7.47 8.76 4.95
CA GLY A 132 6.21 8.58 4.21
C GLY A 132 5.57 7.23 4.48
N HIS A 133 6.38 6.17 4.59
CA HIS A 133 5.89 4.84 4.97
C HIS A 133 5.39 4.80 6.43
N LEU A 134 6.12 5.43 7.35
CA LEU A 134 5.72 5.56 8.75
C LEU A 134 4.43 6.39 8.89
N LEU A 135 4.29 7.48 8.12
CA LEU A 135 3.05 8.24 8.05
C LEU A 135 1.88 7.37 7.61
N ASN A 136 2.03 6.62 6.51
CA ASN A 136 0.97 5.75 6.00
C ASN A 136 0.58 4.65 7.01
N ALA A 137 1.57 4.05 7.69
CA ALA A 137 1.33 3.08 8.76
C ALA A 137 0.58 3.72 9.94
N GLY A 138 0.98 4.93 10.35
CA GLY A 138 0.30 5.70 11.39
C GLY A 138 -1.15 6.04 11.04
N ILE A 139 -1.43 6.47 9.80
CA ILE A 139 -2.80 6.72 9.34
C ILE A 139 -3.65 5.45 9.41
N CYS A 140 -3.08 4.28 9.06
CA CYS A 140 -3.77 3.00 9.20
C CYS A 140 -4.03 2.63 10.67
N GLN A 141 -3.11 2.96 11.60
CA GLN A 141 -3.35 2.79 13.04
C GLN A 141 -4.48 3.70 13.54
N LEU A 142 -4.52 4.96 13.11
CA LEU A 142 -5.60 5.90 13.44
C LEU A 142 -6.96 5.37 12.96
N CYS A 143 -7.01 4.72 11.78
CA CYS A 143 -8.24 4.09 11.27
C CYS A 143 -8.76 2.93 12.13
N LYS A 144 -7.92 2.27 12.92
CA LYS A 144 -8.37 1.24 13.86
C LYS A 144 -9.10 1.83 15.07
N GLY A 145 -8.94 3.13 15.35
CA GLY A 145 -9.58 3.81 16.48
C GLY A 145 -9.04 3.41 17.86
N ASP A 146 -7.88 2.76 17.92
CA ASP A 146 -7.21 2.38 19.17
C ASP A 146 -6.13 3.40 19.52
N VAL A 147 -6.46 4.29 20.47
CA VAL A 147 -5.58 5.38 20.92
C VAL A 147 -4.29 4.83 21.54
N VAL A 148 -4.36 3.73 22.28
CA VAL A 148 -3.18 3.13 22.91
C VAL A 148 -2.24 2.56 21.83
N ALA A 149 -2.82 1.92 20.80
CA ALA A 149 -2.03 1.37 19.71
C ALA A 149 -1.29 2.45 18.90
N ILE A 150 -1.89 3.62 18.65
CA ILE A 150 -1.19 4.70 17.93
C ILE A 150 -0.07 5.32 18.77
N HIS A 151 -0.26 5.54 20.07
CA HIS A 151 0.82 6.04 20.95
C HIS A 151 2.00 5.06 21.00
N ASN A 152 1.71 3.77 21.21
CA ASN A 152 2.74 2.72 21.17
C ASN A 152 3.40 2.59 19.80
N ALA A 153 2.68 2.88 18.70
CA ALA A 153 3.28 2.91 17.36
C ALA A 153 4.21 4.11 17.18
N LEU A 154 3.82 5.29 17.66
CA LEU A 154 4.65 6.51 17.60
C LEU A 154 5.96 6.34 18.36
N GLU A 155 5.94 5.76 19.56
CA GLU A 155 7.16 5.44 20.32
C GLU A 155 8.07 4.49 19.51
N ARG A 156 7.51 3.39 18.98
CA ARG A 156 8.27 2.44 18.14
C ARG A 156 8.85 3.10 16.89
N TYR A 157 8.15 4.06 16.29
CA TYR A 157 8.64 4.78 15.10
C TYR A 157 9.80 5.71 15.44
N GLN A 158 9.78 6.33 16.64
CA GLN A 158 10.90 7.14 17.13
C GLN A 158 12.13 6.30 17.46
N GLU A 159 11.94 5.12 18.05
CA GLU A 159 13.04 4.18 18.29
C GLU A 159 13.66 3.70 16.97
N LEU A 160 12.81 3.46 15.96
CA LEU A 160 13.23 3.01 14.65
C LEU A 160 14.01 4.09 13.86
N ASP A 161 13.52 5.33 13.88
CA ASP A 161 14.19 6.49 13.30
C ASP A 161 14.12 7.70 14.25
N PRO A 162 15.21 7.99 15.00
CA PRO A 162 15.24 9.12 15.93
C PRO A 162 14.95 10.47 15.26
N THR A 163 15.20 10.60 13.96
CA THR A 163 14.93 11.83 13.21
C THR A 163 13.44 12.04 12.91
N PHE A 164 12.63 10.97 13.00
CA PHE A 164 11.20 11.01 12.72
C PHE A 164 10.45 11.98 13.65
N SER A 165 10.85 12.06 14.92
CA SER A 165 10.27 12.98 15.91
C SER A 165 10.28 14.45 15.49
N GLY A 166 11.29 14.88 14.71
CA GLY A 166 11.40 16.25 14.19
C GLY A 166 10.66 16.48 12.86
N THR A 167 9.97 15.48 12.33
CA THR A 167 9.29 15.56 11.03
C THR A 167 7.86 16.04 11.16
N ARG A 168 7.32 16.60 10.07
CA ARG A 168 5.92 17.03 10.00
C ARG A 168 4.97 15.84 10.05
N GLU A 169 5.43 14.71 9.50
CA GLU A 169 4.73 13.44 9.48
C GLU A 169 4.47 12.93 10.90
N TYR A 170 5.48 12.99 11.78
CA TYR A 170 5.29 12.66 13.20
C TYR A 170 4.36 13.66 13.89
N LYS A 171 4.58 14.97 13.69
CA LYS A 171 3.73 16.01 14.30
C LYS A 171 2.26 15.79 13.95
N LEU A 172 1.94 15.55 12.67
CA LEU A 172 0.58 15.25 12.23
C LEU A 172 0.02 14.04 12.97
N LEU A 173 0.73 12.91 13.02
CA LEU A 173 0.20 11.71 13.68
C LEU A 173 -0.02 11.92 15.19
N ALA A 174 0.86 12.65 15.87
CA ALA A 174 0.71 12.95 17.29
C ALA A 174 -0.47 13.90 17.56
N ASP A 175 -0.63 14.93 16.73
CA ASP A 175 -1.74 15.88 16.82
C ASP A 175 -3.09 15.17 16.55
N LEU A 176 -3.14 14.26 15.57
CA LEU A 176 -4.34 13.46 15.29
C LEU A 176 -4.63 12.45 16.40
N ALA A 177 -3.61 11.80 16.96
CA ALA A 177 -3.79 10.87 18.09
C ALA A 177 -4.36 11.59 19.32
N THR A 178 -3.84 12.79 19.61
CA THR A 178 -4.34 13.65 20.70
C THR A 178 -5.78 14.08 20.44
N ALA A 179 -6.10 14.52 19.21
CA ALA A 179 -7.46 14.91 18.87
C ALA A 179 -8.47 13.76 18.94
N ILE A 180 -8.04 12.52 18.66
CA ILE A 180 -8.88 11.33 18.84
C ILE A 180 -9.07 11.01 20.33
N ASP A 181 -8.03 11.15 21.16
CA ASP A 181 -8.10 10.92 22.61
C ASP A 181 -9.00 11.94 23.33
N GLU A 182 -8.97 13.20 22.87
CA GLU A 182 -9.81 14.29 23.37
C GLU A 182 -11.19 14.35 22.69
N GLU A 183 -11.45 13.48 21.71
CA GLU A 183 -12.66 13.46 20.87
C GLU A 183 -12.97 14.81 20.18
N ASP A 184 -11.93 15.61 19.91
CA ASP A 184 -12.05 16.96 19.39
C ASP A 184 -11.90 16.98 17.85
N ILE A 185 -13.05 17.00 17.16
CA ILE A 185 -13.12 17.03 15.69
C ILE A 185 -12.55 18.34 15.11
N ALA A 186 -12.62 19.45 15.85
CA ALA A 186 -12.09 20.73 15.39
C ALA A 186 -10.56 20.67 15.36
N LYS A 187 -9.92 20.20 16.45
CA LYS A 187 -8.47 19.95 16.50
C LYS A 187 -8.03 18.96 15.44
N PHE A 188 -8.76 17.86 15.23
CA PHE A 188 -8.46 16.90 14.16
C PHE A 188 -8.46 17.59 12.79
N THR A 189 -9.50 18.37 12.50
CA THR A 189 -9.65 19.04 11.21
C THR A 189 -8.57 20.10 10.99
N ASP A 190 -8.18 20.83 12.03
CA ASP A 190 -7.17 21.88 11.94
C ASP A 190 -5.76 21.29 11.77
N ALA A 191 -5.44 20.18 12.45
CA ALA A 191 -4.19 19.45 12.24
C ALA A 191 -4.05 18.96 10.79
N VAL A 192 -5.11 18.38 10.22
CA VAL A 192 -5.13 17.95 8.81
C VAL A 192 -4.93 19.15 7.87
N LYS A 193 -5.62 20.27 8.10
CA LYS A 193 -5.48 21.50 7.28
C LYS A 193 -4.08 22.11 7.37
N GLU A 194 -3.50 22.18 8.56
CA GLU A 194 -2.14 22.70 8.76
C GLU A 194 -1.16 21.87 7.93
N TYR A 195 -1.25 20.55 8.01
CA TYR A 195 -0.40 19.66 7.23
C TYR A 195 -0.62 19.81 5.72
N ASP A 196 -1.88 19.77 5.25
CA ASP A 196 -2.21 19.88 3.83
C ASP A 196 -1.73 21.20 3.20
N SER A 197 -1.78 22.31 3.96
CA SER A 197 -1.29 23.61 3.52
C SER A 197 0.22 23.63 3.22
N MET A 198 0.97 22.76 3.88
CA MET A 198 2.43 22.67 3.74
C MET A 198 2.87 21.49 2.88
N THR A 199 2.07 20.42 2.83
CA THR A 199 2.36 19.16 2.17
C THR A 199 1.04 18.57 1.69
N GLN A 200 0.78 18.72 0.40
CA GLN A 200 -0.46 18.31 -0.23
C GLN A 200 -0.75 16.83 0.06
N LEU A 201 -1.92 16.56 0.64
CA LEU A 201 -2.40 15.22 0.88
C LEU A 201 -2.83 14.58 -0.43
N ASP A 202 -2.40 13.34 -0.66
CA ASP A 202 -2.92 12.55 -1.76
C ASP A 202 -4.34 12.05 -1.47
N ALA A 203 -5.04 11.63 -2.53
CA ALA A 203 -6.44 11.18 -2.44
C ALA A 203 -6.62 10.00 -1.47
N TRP A 204 -5.61 9.13 -1.32
CA TRP A 204 -5.68 7.97 -0.43
C TRP A 204 -5.62 8.41 1.04
N LYS A 205 -4.68 9.29 1.41
CA LYS A 205 -4.57 9.84 2.77
C LYS A 205 -5.84 10.60 3.14
N THR A 206 -6.35 11.44 2.24
CA THR A 206 -7.59 12.18 2.44
C THR A 206 -8.77 11.24 2.69
N THR A 207 -8.90 10.16 1.91
CA THR A 207 -9.98 9.17 2.09
C THR A 207 -9.91 8.51 3.47
N LEU A 208 -8.73 8.08 3.90
CA LEU A 208 -8.58 7.43 5.21
C LEU A 208 -8.79 8.40 6.38
N LEU A 209 -8.26 9.62 6.29
CA LEU A 209 -8.47 10.64 7.33
C LEU A 209 -9.94 11.06 7.43
N LEU A 210 -10.67 11.10 6.32
CA LEU A 210 -12.11 11.31 6.33
C LEU A 210 -12.85 10.17 7.05
N ARG A 211 -12.47 8.91 6.83
CA ARG A 211 -13.05 7.77 7.58
C ARG A 211 -12.82 7.90 9.08
N VAL A 212 -11.61 8.28 9.51
CA VAL A 212 -11.32 8.53 10.93
C VAL A 212 -12.21 9.64 11.49
N LYS A 213 -12.35 10.74 10.75
CA LYS A 213 -13.21 11.86 11.15
C LYS A 213 -14.69 11.47 11.25
N GLU A 214 -15.17 10.65 10.32
CA GLU A 214 -16.55 10.13 10.35
C GLU A 214 -16.77 9.19 11.54
N ALA A 215 -15.80 8.34 11.86
CA ALA A 215 -15.85 7.48 13.04
C ALA A 215 -15.88 8.30 14.36
N LEU A 216 -15.11 9.39 14.44
CA LEU A 216 -15.17 10.31 15.60
C LEU A 216 -16.55 10.97 15.74
N LYS A 217 -17.11 11.48 14.64
CA LYS A 217 -18.46 12.07 14.64
C LYS A 217 -19.55 11.10 15.09
N ALA A 218 -19.43 9.83 14.68
CA ALA A 218 -20.40 8.82 15.05
C ALA A 218 -20.40 8.59 16.57
N LYS A 219 -19.23 8.60 17.22
CA LYS A 219 -19.11 8.47 18.68
C LYS A 219 -19.73 9.65 19.42
N GLU A 220 -19.44 10.88 19.01
CA GLU A 220 -20.00 12.10 19.63
C GLU A 220 -21.55 12.09 19.61
N LEU A 221 -22.14 11.66 18.48
CA LEU A 221 -23.60 11.56 18.33
C LEU A 221 -24.22 10.44 19.19
N GLU A 222 -23.53 9.31 19.35
CA GLU A 222 -24.00 8.22 20.22
C GLU A 222 -24.01 8.63 21.69
N GLU A 223 -23.05 9.45 22.14
CA GLU A 223 -23.02 9.97 23.51
C GLU A 223 -24.10 11.02 23.75
N ASP A 224 -24.34 11.93 22.80
CA ASP A 224 -25.40 12.95 22.89
C ASP A 224 -26.81 12.33 22.93
N ASP A 225 -27.06 11.24 22.20
CA ASP A 225 -28.35 10.52 22.21
C ASP A 225 -28.61 9.73 23.52
N LEU A 226 -27.55 9.50 24.32
CA LEU A 226 -27.62 8.78 25.60
C LEU A 226 -27.75 9.70 26.83
N THR A 227 -27.61 11.02 26.66
CA THR A 227 -27.70 12.05 27.73
C THR A 227 -28.98 12.87 27.68
#